data_AF-A0A957EZL8-F1
#
_entry.id   AF-A0A957EZL8-F1
#
_cell.length_a   1.000
_cell.length_b   1.000
_cell.length_c   1.000
_cell.angle_alpha   90.00
_cell.angle_beta   90.00
_cell.angle_gamma   90.00
#
_symmetry.space_group_name_H-M   'P 1'
#
loop_
_entity.id
_entity.type
_entity.pdbx_description
1 polymer ?
#
loop_
_entity_poly.entity_id
_entity_poly.type
_entity_poly.pdbx_seq_one_letter_code
_entity_poly.pdbx_strand_id
1 'polypeptide(L)'
;LLGGRFLLLNHVGRKSGQPRQAVLEVVDYDAAHDTYFVASGFGRRAQWFQNLQANPEVTIQVGRRRLAVTADIFPPEESGARMADYARRHPRAAAGLLRLIGYEADGSEAQYREIGRDHIPFIALRPKLLLDDRAGLSPWWLLLPAALLLLLLLGPRASRPPLPNTSHRLLGPRASRPPLPHNKHLASELNNDH
;
A
#
# COMPACT_ATOMS: atom_id res chain seq x y z
N LEU A 1 -12.66 -11.06 -0.56
CA LEU A 1 -12.58 -10.98 -2.04
C LEU A 1 -11.98 -12.28 -2.56
N LEU A 2 -12.70 -13.00 -3.41
CA LEU A 2 -12.40 -14.36 -3.87
C LEU A 2 -11.05 -14.43 -4.63
N GLY A 3 -10.03 -15.05 -4.02
CA GLY A 3 -8.92 -15.71 -4.71
C GLY A 3 -8.07 -14.92 -5.72
N GLY A 4 -7.98 -13.60 -5.63
CA GLY A 4 -7.23 -12.77 -6.60
C GLY A 4 -7.97 -12.47 -7.92
N ARG A 5 -9.17 -13.02 -8.09
CA ARG A 5 -10.01 -12.80 -9.28
C ARG A 5 -10.67 -11.41 -9.32
N PHE A 6 -10.80 -10.78 -8.16
CA PHE A 6 -11.35 -9.43 -8.05
C PHE A 6 -10.42 -8.56 -7.23
N LEU A 7 -10.37 -7.28 -7.60
CA LEU A 7 -9.70 -6.23 -6.85
C LEU A 7 -10.65 -5.08 -6.54
N LEU A 8 -10.40 -4.40 -5.44
CA LEU A 8 -11.06 -3.14 -5.10
C LEU A 8 -10.15 -1.99 -5.52
N LEU A 9 -10.56 -1.26 -6.54
CA LEU A 9 -9.92 -0.02 -6.97
C LEU A 9 -10.38 1.12 -6.06
N ASN A 10 -9.44 1.88 -5.49
CA ASN A 10 -9.69 3.15 -4.82
C ASN A 10 -9.14 4.27 -5.69
N HIS A 11 -9.99 5.22 -6.06
CA HIS A 11 -9.64 6.33 -6.95
C HIS A 11 -10.32 7.62 -6.49
N VAL A 12 -9.96 8.75 -7.10
CA VAL A 12 -10.57 10.06 -6.82
C VAL A 12 -11.56 10.41 -7.93
N GLY A 13 -12.72 10.94 -7.58
CA GLY A 13 -13.69 11.44 -8.56
C GLY A 13 -13.18 12.72 -9.21
N ARG A 14 -12.88 12.70 -10.53
CA ARG A 14 -12.25 13.83 -11.24
C ARG A 14 -13.00 15.17 -11.17
N LYS A 15 -14.32 15.12 -10.98
CA LYS A 15 -15.17 16.31 -10.83
C LYS A 15 -15.37 16.71 -9.37
N SER A 16 -15.45 15.73 -8.46
CA SER A 16 -15.83 15.95 -7.06
C SER A 16 -14.65 16.06 -6.10
N GLY A 17 -13.46 15.61 -6.48
CA GLY A 17 -12.32 15.45 -5.58
C GLY A 17 -12.48 14.36 -4.51
N GLN A 18 -13.67 13.78 -4.37
CA GLN A 18 -13.98 12.79 -3.33
C GLN A 18 -13.39 11.39 -3.62
N PRO A 19 -12.99 10.64 -2.58
CA PRO A 19 -12.65 9.22 -2.69
C PRO A 19 -13.82 8.39 -3.24
N ARG A 20 -13.51 7.42 -4.09
CA ARG A 20 -14.47 6.51 -4.75
C ARG A 20 -13.86 5.12 -4.84
N GLN A 21 -14.74 4.13 -4.97
CA GLN A 21 -14.36 2.72 -5.05
C GLN A 21 -15.10 2.00 -6.18
N ALA A 22 -14.42 1.03 -6.80
CA ALA A 22 -15.00 0.13 -7.78
C ALA A 22 -14.41 -1.28 -7.62
N VAL A 23 -15.24 -2.32 -7.70
CA VAL A 23 -14.76 -3.71 -7.74
C VAL A 23 -14.58 -4.10 -9.20
N LEU A 24 -13.37 -4.57 -9.55
CA LEU A 24 -13.00 -4.93 -10.92
C LEU A 24 -12.61 -6.41 -10.99
N GLU A 25 -12.99 -7.08 -12.08
CA GLU A 25 -12.47 -8.42 -12.41
C GLU A 25 -11.04 -8.30 -12.94
N VAL A 26 -10.17 -9.17 -12.43
CA VAL A 26 -8.80 -9.35 -12.91
C VAL A 26 -8.85 -10.34 -14.08
N VAL A 27 -8.48 -9.87 -15.27
CA VAL A 27 -8.46 -10.67 -16.51
C VAL A 27 -7.12 -11.36 -16.74
N ASP A 28 -6.07 -10.85 -16.09
CA ASP A 28 -4.74 -11.46 -16.08
C ASP A 28 -3.90 -10.93 -14.90
N TYR A 29 -2.88 -11.68 -14.52
CA TYR A 29 -1.92 -11.28 -13.49
C TYR A 29 -0.51 -11.71 -13.89
N ASP A 30 0.38 -10.73 -14.03
CA ASP A 30 1.80 -10.95 -14.23
C ASP A 30 2.53 -10.97 -12.88
N ALA A 31 2.88 -12.17 -12.44
CA ALA A 31 3.58 -12.39 -11.17
C ALA A 31 5.02 -11.86 -11.17
N ALA A 32 5.68 -11.73 -12.33
CA ALA A 32 7.07 -11.27 -12.39
C ALA A 32 7.19 -9.79 -12.05
N HIS A 33 6.19 -8.99 -12.44
CA HIS A 33 6.14 -7.55 -12.18
C HIS A 33 5.02 -7.14 -11.20
N ASP A 34 4.37 -8.12 -10.56
CA ASP A 34 3.21 -7.96 -9.68
C ASP A 34 2.11 -7.06 -10.29
N THR A 35 1.92 -7.16 -11.61
CA THR A 35 1.02 -6.30 -12.39
C THR A 35 -0.32 -6.98 -12.61
N TYR A 36 -1.40 -6.25 -12.31
CA TYR A 36 -2.76 -6.73 -12.52
C TYR A 36 -3.34 -6.15 -13.79
N PHE A 37 -4.01 -6.97 -14.59
CA PHE A 37 -4.72 -6.52 -15.77
C PHE A 37 -6.22 -6.55 -15.52
N VAL A 38 -6.91 -5.48 -15.89
CA VAL A 38 -8.37 -5.36 -15.77
C VAL A 38 -8.96 -4.84 -17.08
N ALA A 39 -10.26 -5.10 -17.27
CA ALA A 39 -11.01 -4.63 -18.43
C ALA A 39 -12.16 -3.72 -17.99
N SER A 40 -12.36 -2.60 -18.70
CA SER A 40 -13.56 -1.78 -18.51
C SER A 40 -14.72 -2.35 -19.30
N GLY A 41 -15.46 -3.29 -18.71
CA GLY A 41 -16.63 -3.92 -19.34
C GLY A 41 -17.69 -2.93 -19.79
N PHE A 42 -18.02 -1.93 -18.97
CA PHE A 42 -18.94 -0.83 -19.36
C PHE A 42 -18.28 0.24 -20.27
N GLY A 43 -17.11 -0.10 -20.81
CA GLY A 43 -16.36 0.69 -21.77
C GLY A 43 -15.88 2.04 -21.24
N ARG A 44 -15.69 2.98 -22.16
CA ARG A 44 -15.14 4.32 -21.90
C ARG A 44 -16.08 5.23 -21.09
N ARG A 45 -17.32 4.81 -20.86
CA ARG A 45 -18.34 5.55 -20.10
C ARG A 45 -18.28 5.27 -18.60
N ALA A 46 -17.57 4.23 -18.17
CA ALA A 46 -17.43 3.91 -16.76
C ALA A 46 -16.76 5.08 -16.00
N GLN A 47 -17.39 5.53 -14.91
CA GLN A 47 -16.89 6.68 -14.16
C GLN A 47 -15.49 6.43 -13.58
N TRP A 48 -15.23 5.23 -13.07
CA TRP A 48 -13.91 4.87 -12.56
C TRP A 48 -12.84 4.95 -13.67
N PHE A 49 -13.15 4.49 -14.88
CA PHE A 49 -12.23 4.53 -16.02
C PHE A 49 -11.92 5.98 -16.44
N GLN A 50 -12.94 6.84 -16.52
CA GLN A 50 -12.75 8.26 -16.79
C GLN A 50 -11.96 8.98 -15.69
N ASN A 51 -12.05 8.50 -14.45
CA ASN A 51 -11.26 9.03 -13.35
C ASN A 51 -9.80 8.57 -13.44
N LEU A 52 -9.53 7.32 -13.86
CA LEU A 52 -8.16 6.85 -14.13
C LEU A 52 -7.48 7.62 -15.25
N GLN A 53 -8.21 7.97 -16.31
CA GLN A 53 -7.69 8.83 -17.38
C GLN A 53 -7.27 10.22 -16.84
N ALA A 54 -8.00 10.76 -15.87
CA ALA A 54 -7.69 12.05 -15.28
C ALA A 54 -6.57 11.97 -14.23
N ASN A 55 -6.52 10.89 -13.47
CA ASN A 55 -5.45 10.62 -12.50
C ASN A 55 -5.17 9.10 -12.45
N PRO A 56 -4.05 8.64 -13.06
CA PRO A 56 -3.71 7.22 -13.09
C PRO A 56 -3.14 6.72 -11.77
N GLU A 57 -2.82 7.61 -10.82
CA GLU A 57 -2.20 7.27 -9.55
C GLU A 57 -3.26 6.87 -8.53
N VAL A 58 -3.35 5.57 -8.26
CA VAL A 58 -4.44 4.97 -7.48
C VAL A 58 -3.94 3.90 -6.52
N THR A 59 -4.84 3.40 -5.67
CA THR A 59 -4.52 2.23 -4.84
C THR A 59 -5.50 1.11 -5.09
N ILE A 60 -4.99 -0.12 -5.11
CA ILE A 60 -5.80 -1.32 -5.24
C ILE A 60 -5.72 -2.16 -3.97
N GLN A 61 -6.76 -2.93 -3.72
CA GLN A 61 -6.74 -3.98 -2.72
C GLN A 61 -7.08 -5.32 -3.37
N VAL A 62 -6.17 -6.28 -3.23
CA VAL A 62 -6.30 -7.65 -3.74
C VAL A 62 -6.18 -8.61 -2.55
N GLY A 63 -7.30 -9.23 -2.17
CA GLY A 63 -7.37 -9.98 -0.92
C GLY A 63 -7.02 -9.09 0.29
N ARG A 64 -5.90 -9.41 0.96
CA ARG A 64 -5.37 -8.65 2.11
C ARG A 64 -4.30 -7.61 1.72
N ARG A 65 -3.79 -7.67 0.49
CA ARG A 65 -2.71 -6.79 0.02
C ARG A 65 -3.29 -5.46 -0.44
N ARG A 66 -2.65 -4.35 -0.06
CA ARG A 66 -2.94 -3.01 -0.58
C ARG A 66 -1.70 -2.50 -1.30
N LEU A 67 -1.88 -2.01 -2.53
CA LEU A 67 -0.78 -1.59 -3.40
C LEU A 67 -1.08 -0.19 -3.94
N ALA A 68 -0.08 0.69 -3.90
CA ALA A 68 -0.09 1.88 -4.73
C ALA A 68 0.31 1.48 -6.15
N VAL A 69 -0.46 1.90 -7.14
CA VAL A 69 -0.25 1.51 -8.55
C VAL A 69 -0.40 2.73 -9.44
N THR A 70 0.22 2.65 -10.61
CA THR A 70 -0.05 3.54 -11.73
C THR A 70 -0.86 2.76 -12.77
N ALA A 71 -2.01 3.32 -13.16
CA ALA A 71 -2.86 2.76 -14.20
C ALA A 71 -2.33 3.16 -15.59
N ASP A 72 -2.02 2.17 -16.41
CA ASP A 72 -1.67 2.34 -17.82
C ASP A 72 -2.78 1.80 -18.70
N ILE A 73 -3.36 2.68 -19.50
CA ILE A 73 -4.51 2.38 -20.35
C ILE A 73 -3.98 2.01 -21.73
N PHE A 74 -4.29 0.79 -22.15
CA PHE A 74 -3.81 0.31 -23.44
C PHE A 74 -4.47 1.04 -24.61
N PRO A 75 -3.73 1.25 -25.72
CA PRO A 75 -4.33 1.65 -26.98
C PRO A 75 -5.44 0.70 -27.44
N PRO A 76 -6.36 1.15 -28.32
CA PRO A 76 -7.44 0.32 -28.83
C PRO A 76 -6.97 -1.01 -29.40
N GLU A 77 -5.94 -1.00 -30.27
CA GLU A 77 -5.46 -2.19 -30.97
C GLU A 77 -4.94 -3.25 -29.99
N GLU A 78 -4.24 -2.82 -28.94
CA GLU A 78 -3.75 -3.71 -27.89
C GLU A 78 -4.90 -4.21 -26.99
N SER A 79 -5.89 -3.36 -26.69
CA SER A 79 -7.09 -3.78 -25.98
C SER A 79 -7.85 -4.86 -26.75
N GLY A 80 -7.93 -4.74 -28.08
CA GLY A 80 -8.48 -5.76 -28.96
C GLY A 80 -7.67 -7.07 -28.90
N ALA A 81 -6.35 -7.00 -29.06
CA ALA A 81 -5.50 -8.18 -28.97
C ALA A 81 -5.64 -8.91 -27.63
N ARG A 82 -5.72 -8.17 -26.52
CA ARG A 82 -5.91 -8.73 -25.17
C ARG A 82 -7.29 -9.34 -24.97
N MET A 83 -8.35 -8.75 -25.53
CA MET A 83 -9.69 -9.31 -25.46
C MET A 83 -9.78 -10.66 -26.20
N ALA A 84 -9.17 -10.75 -27.38
CA ALA A 84 -9.05 -12.00 -28.12
C ALA A 84 -8.29 -13.08 -27.31
N ASP A 85 -7.15 -12.71 -26.73
CA ASP A 85 -6.37 -13.63 -25.88
C ASP A 85 -7.14 -14.08 -24.63
N TYR A 86 -7.83 -13.15 -23.97
CA TYR A 86 -8.69 -13.43 -22.82
C TYR A 86 -9.82 -14.41 -23.19
N ALA A 87 -10.48 -14.21 -24.33
CA ALA A 87 -11.54 -15.09 -24.81
C ALA A 87 -11.03 -16.50 -25.14
N ARG A 88 -9.82 -16.61 -25.69
CA ARG A 88 -9.16 -17.90 -25.95
C ARG A 88 -8.86 -18.66 -24.65
N ARG A 89 -8.39 -17.98 -23.61
CA ARG A 89 -8.09 -18.60 -22.30
C ARG A 89 -9.33 -18.87 -21.45
N HIS A 90 -10.35 -18.02 -21.56
CA HIS A 90 -11.52 -18.02 -20.68
C HIS A 90 -12.84 -17.88 -21.45
N PRO A 91 -13.16 -18.82 -22.36
CA PRO A 91 -14.26 -18.66 -23.33
C PRO A 91 -15.62 -18.41 -22.67
N ARG A 92 -15.94 -19.13 -21.59
CA ARG A 92 -17.21 -18.94 -20.85
C ARG A 92 -17.29 -17.58 -20.16
N ALA A 93 -16.17 -17.09 -19.62
CA ALA A 93 -16.13 -15.80 -18.93
C ALA A 93 -16.21 -14.64 -19.93
N ALA A 94 -15.50 -14.75 -21.06
CA ALA A 94 -15.55 -13.75 -22.12
C ALA A 94 -16.94 -13.65 -22.76
N ALA A 95 -17.60 -14.78 -23.06
CA ALA A 95 -18.97 -14.78 -23.54
C ALA A 95 -19.94 -14.14 -22.51
N GLY A 96 -19.77 -14.46 -21.22
CA GLY A 96 -20.55 -13.85 -20.15
C GLY A 96 -20.34 -12.33 -20.02
N LEU A 97 -19.11 -11.87 -20.18
CA LEU A 97 -18.78 -10.44 -20.19
C LEU A 97 -19.47 -9.73 -21.36
N LEU A 98 -19.33 -10.24 -22.59
CA LEU A 98 -19.98 -9.65 -23.77
C LEU A 98 -21.50 -9.57 -23.61
N ARG A 99 -22.13 -10.64 -23.11
CA ARG A 99 -23.58 -10.63 -22.86
C ARG A 99 -24.00 -9.57 -21.84
N LEU A 100 -23.22 -9.39 -20.78
CA LEU A 100 -23.48 -8.37 -19.75
C LEU A 100 -23.43 -6.95 -20.32
N ILE A 101 -22.59 -6.73 -21.34
CA ILE A 101 -22.39 -5.42 -21.95
C ILE A 101 -23.24 -5.21 -23.23
N GLY A 102 -24.12 -6.16 -23.54
CA GLY A 102 -25.11 -6.06 -24.62
C GLY A 102 -24.62 -6.52 -25.99
N TYR A 103 -23.55 -7.33 -26.05
CA TYR A 103 -23.02 -7.90 -27.28
C TYR A 103 -23.24 -9.41 -27.31
N GLU A 104 -23.65 -9.94 -28.46
CA GLU A 104 -23.72 -11.38 -28.71
C GLU A 104 -22.43 -11.84 -29.38
N ALA A 105 -21.79 -12.85 -28.78
CA ALA A 105 -20.54 -13.39 -29.26
C ALA A 105 -20.80 -14.48 -30.31
N ASP A 106 -20.27 -14.35 -31.53
CA ASP A 106 -20.23 -15.44 -32.51
C ASP A 106 -19.15 -16.49 -32.15
N GLY A 107 -18.34 -16.19 -31.13
CA GLY A 107 -17.29 -17.05 -30.60
C GLY A 107 -15.95 -16.91 -31.34
N SER A 108 -15.89 -16.11 -32.40
CA SER A 108 -14.69 -15.91 -33.21
C SER A 108 -13.69 -14.98 -32.52
N GLU A 109 -12.41 -15.31 -32.65
CA GLU A 109 -11.33 -14.46 -32.13
C GLU A 109 -11.37 -13.05 -32.74
N ALA A 110 -11.73 -12.94 -34.02
CA ALA A 110 -11.83 -11.68 -34.74
C ALA A 110 -12.88 -10.75 -34.10
N GLN A 111 -14.06 -11.28 -33.75
CA GLN A 111 -15.11 -10.49 -33.11
C GLN A 111 -14.70 -10.03 -31.71
N TYR A 112 -14.09 -10.91 -30.90
CA TYR A 112 -13.55 -10.51 -29.60
C TYR A 112 -12.48 -9.42 -29.73
N ARG A 113 -11.61 -9.51 -30.75
CA ARG A 113 -10.60 -8.48 -31.04
C ARG A 113 -11.24 -7.15 -31.40
N GLU A 114 -12.24 -7.15 -32.26
CA GLU A 114 -12.97 -5.94 -32.66
C GLU A 114 -13.67 -5.28 -31.48
N ILE A 115 -14.45 -6.05 -30.70
CA ILE A 115 -15.15 -5.51 -29.53
C ILE A 115 -14.16 -4.98 -28.48
N GLY A 116 -13.05 -5.70 -28.25
CA GLY A 116 -11.98 -5.23 -27.37
C GLY A 116 -11.40 -3.89 -27.81
N ARG A 117 -11.14 -3.74 -29.12
CA ARG A 117 -10.61 -2.50 -29.70
C ARG A 117 -11.57 -1.32 -29.52
N ASP A 118 -12.83 -1.53 -29.84
CA ASP A 118 -13.77 -0.42 -30.01
C ASP A 118 -14.52 -0.07 -28.71
N HIS A 119 -14.63 -1.03 -27.79
CA HIS A 119 -15.58 -0.91 -26.68
C HIS A 119 -15.00 -1.24 -25.31
N ILE A 120 -14.00 -2.11 -25.20
CA ILE A 120 -13.50 -2.60 -23.90
C ILE A 120 -12.03 -2.20 -23.71
N PRO A 121 -11.75 -1.01 -23.13
CA PRO A 121 -10.39 -0.65 -22.75
C PRO A 121 -9.81 -1.66 -21.75
N PHE A 122 -8.58 -2.11 -22.02
CA PHE A 122 -7.77 -2.86 -21.06
C PHE A 122 -6.82 -1.91 -20.33
N ILE A 123 -6.53 -2.22 -19.07
CA ILE A 123 -5.69 -1.41 -18.19
C ILE A 123 -4.71 -2.32 -17.46
N ALA A 124 -3.44 -1.95 -17.45
CA ALA A 124 -2.43 -2.51 -16.57
C ALA A 124 -2.30 -1.66 -15.30
N LEU A 125 -2.38 -2.30 -14.14
CA LEU A 125 -2.23 -1.68 -12.83
C LEU A 125 -0.86 -2.09 -12.30
N ARG A 126 0.13 -1.24 -12.56
CA ARG A 126 1.53 -1.53 -12.24
C ARG A 126 1.86 -1.04 -10.83
N PRO A 127 2.35 -1.88 -9.93
CA PRO A 127 2.82 -1.42 -8.63
C PRO A 127 3.81 -0.29 -8.77
N LYS A 128 3.63 0.74 -7.95
CA LYS A 128 4.74 1.63 -7.65
C LYS A 128 5.74 0.80 -6.88
N LEU A 129 6.92 0.61 -7.48
CA LEU A 129 8.10 0.30 -6.69
C LEU A 129 8.22 1.42 -5.67
N LEU A 130 7.80 1.13 -4.43
CA LEU A 130 8.36 1.86 -3.30
C LEU A 130 9.85 1.57 -3.41
N LEU A 131 10.63 2.54 -3.88
CA LEU A 131 11.99 2.68 -3.37
C LEU A 131 11.79 2.63 -1.87
N ASP A 132 12.20 1.51 -1.28
CA ASP A 132 11.89 1.14 0.08
C ASP A 132 12.05 2.37 0.98
N ASP A 133 10.95 2.89 1.56
CA ASP A 133 10.97 3.99 2.51
C ASP A 133 11.74 3.60 3.80
N ARG A 134 12.34 2.40 3.85
CA ARG A 134 13.39 2.02 4.81
C ARG A 134 14.79 2.53 4.45
N ALA A 135 15.00 3.10 3.27
CA ALA A 135 16.24 3.80 2.91
C ALA A 135 16.32 5.23 3.50
N GLY A 136 15.29 5.68 4.21
CA GLY A 136 15.26 6.98 4.92
C GLY A 136 15.87 6.97 6.32
N LEU A 137 16.36 5.83 6.81
CA LEU A 137 17.18 5.81 8.02
C LEU A 137 18.64 6.02 7.62
N SER A 138 19.13 7.25 7.82
CA SER A 138 20.57 7.56 7.87
C SER A 138 21.33 6.41 8.55
N PRO A 139 22.40 5.87 7.93
CA PRO A 139 23.10 4.72 8.49
C PRO A 139 24.04 5.19 9.61
N TRP A 140 23.47 5.59 10.74
CA TRP A 140 24.22 5.80 11.98
C TRP A 140 24.96 4.51 12.43
N TRP A 141 24.55 3.35 11.92
CA TRP A 141 25.23 2.07 12.09
C TRP A 141 26.53 1.92 11.28
N LEU A 142 26.80 2.77 10.27
CA LEU A 142 28.11 2.82 9.58
C LEU A 142 29.17 3.60 10.37
N LEU A 143 28.79 4.36 11.41
CA LEU A 143 29.72 5.04 12.32
C LEU A 143 30.06 4.20 13.57
N LEU A 144 29.39 3.06 13.78
CA LEU A 144 29.61 2.21 14.95
C LEU A 144 30.90 1.37 14.98
N PRO A 145 31.65 1.11 13.87
CA PRO A 145 32.97 0.50 14.01
C PRO A 145 34.06 1.48 14.47
N ALA A 146 33.91 2.79 14.22
CA ALA A 146 34.96 3.77 14.51
C ALA A 146 34.88 4.33 15.96
N ALA A 147 33.68 4.51 16.50
CA ALA A 147 33.50 5.06 17.85
C ALA A 147 33.84 4.03 18.97
N LEU A 148 33.63 2.74 18.73
CA LEU A 148 33.95 1.69 19.71
C LEU A 148 35.46 1.39 19.78
N LEU A 149 36.19 1.57 18.67
CA LEU A 149 37.65 1.40 18.62
C LEU A 149 38.39 2.57 19.31
N LEU A 150 37.85 3.79 19.26
CA LEU A 150 38.44 4.96 19.92
C LEU A 150 38.28 4.93 21.46
N LEU A 151 37.19 4.35 21.96
CA LEU A 151 36.94 4.19 23.41
C LEU A 151 37.80 3.09 24.07
N LEU A 152 38.33 2.13 23.31
CA LEU A 152 39.23 1.09 23.81
C LEU A 152 40.72 1.49 23.81
N LEU A 153 41.10 2.50 23.01
CA LEU A 153 42.48 3.02 22.95
C LEU A 153 42.78 4.10 24.02
N LEU A 154 41.75 4.70 24.62
CA LEU A 154 41.88 5.61 25.77
C LEU A 154 41.46 4.92 27.07
N GLY A 155 42.24 3.92 27.48
CA GLY A 155 42.10 3.31 28.81
C GLY A 155 42.29 4.36 29.93
N PRO A 156 41.55 4.25 31.06
CA PRO A 156 41.65 5.20 32.16
C PRO A 156 43.06 5.20 32.77
N ARG A 157 43.70 6.38 32.79
CA ARG A 157 44.92 6.61 33.58
C ARG A 157 44.63 6.28 35.04
N ALA A 158 45.31 5.27 35.57
CA ALA A 158 45.31 4.93 36.98
C ALA A 158 45.66 6.18 37.81
N SER A 159 44.66 6.73 38.47
CA SER A 159 44.86 7.72 39.52
C SER A 159 45.16 6.95 40.79
N ARG A 160 46.37 7.13 41.33
CA ARG A 160 46.76 6.57 42.63
C ARG A 160 45.77 7.03 43.71
N PRO A 161 45.33 6.15 44.63
CA PRO A 161 44.52 6.58 45.76
C PRO A 161 45.37 7.37 46.76
N PRO A 162 44.85 8.46 47.36
CA PRO A 162 45.51 9.14 48.47
C PRO A 162 45.29 8.36 49.77
N LEU A 163 46.29 8.44 50.67
CA LEU A 163 46.27 7.80 52.00
C LEU A 163 45.15 8.38 52.90
N PRO A 164 44.59 7.57 53.82
CA PRO A 164 43.55 8.03 54.73
C PRO A 164 44.11 8.92 55.86
N ASN A 165 43.50 10.10 56.03
CA ASN A 165 43.64 10.93 57.22
C ASN A 165 42.54 10.58 58.23
N THR A 166 42.92 10.50 59.50
CA THR A 166 42.14 9.92 60.59
C THR A 166 41.40 11.01 61.36
N SER A 167 40.11 10.77 61.65
CA SER A 167 39.31 11.24 62.79
C SER A 167 38.92 12.72 62.92
N HIS A 168 37.61 12.98 63.00
CA HIS A 168 36.86 13.43 64.20
C HIS A 168 35.39 13.74 63.77
N ARG A 169 34.38 12.91 64.12
CA ARG A 169 33.42 13.03 65.26
C ARG A 169 32.70 14.41 65.29
N LEU A 170 31.37 14.58 65.18
CA LEU A 170 30.24 14.22 66.07
C LEU A 170 28.90 14.67 65.38
N LEU A 171 27.87 13.82 65.25
CA LEU A 171 26.65 13.67 66.11
C LEU A 171 25.65 14.86 66.17
N GLY A 172 24.39 14.62 65.77
CA GLY A 172 23.21 15.45 66.07
C GLY A 172 21.90 14.98 65.38
N PRO A 173 20.76 14.75 66.08
CA PRO A 173 19.56 14.09 65.53
C PRO A 173 18.27 14.94 65.43
N ARG A 174 17.19 14.32 64.88
CA ARG A 174 15.72 14.64 64.89
C ARG A 174 15.21 15.66 63.85
N ALA A 175 14.01 15.60 63.26
CA ALA A 175 12.79 14.78 63.42
C ALA A 175 11.81 14.97 62.21
N SER A 176 10.71 14.18 62.22
CA SER A 176 9.33 14.52 61.74
C SER A 176 8.86 14.11 60.32
N ARG A 177 7.88 13.17 60.27
CA ARG A 177 6.83 12.96 59.22
C ARG A 177 5.70 14.03 59.37
N PRO A 178 4.58 14.14 58.57
CA PRO A 178 3.91 13.23 57.57
C PRO A 178 3.29 14.02 56.34
N PRO A 179 2.10 13.73 55.74
CA PRO A 179 1.48 12.52 55.14
C PRO A 179 1.08 12.66 53.63
N LEU A 180 0.48 11.62 53.03
CA LEU A 180 -0.18 11.53 51.70
C LEU A 180 -1.59 12.17 51.66
N PRO A 181 -2.15 12.46 50.46
CA PRO A 181 -3.43 11.85 50.05
C PRO A 181 -3.46 11.43 48.54
N HIS A 182 -4.10 10.31 48.13
CA HIS A 182 -5.51 10.15 47.67
C HIS A 182 -5.99 11.30 46.75
N ASN A 183 -6.59 11.11 45.55
CA ASN A 183 -7.67 10.21 45.19
C ASN A 183 -8.05 10.40 43.68
N LYS A 184 -8.57 9.33 43.05
CA LYS A 184 -9.77 9.24 42.17
C LYS A 184 -9.97 10.06 40.87
N HIS A 185 -10.74 9.39 39.99
CA HIS A 185 -11.65 9.89 38.93
C HIS A 185 -10.98 10.28 37.60
N LEU A 186 -11.47 9.98 36.39
CA LEU A 186 -12.71 9.45 35.79
C LEU A 186 -12.30 8.76 34.45
N ALA A 187 -12.84 7.61 34.03
CA ALA A 187 -14.06 7.43 33.21
C ALA A 187 -14.06 8.27 31.92
N SER A 188 -14.05 7.63 30.74
CA SER A 188 -15.18 7.54 29.77
C SER A 188 -15.25 8.80 28.88
N GLU A 189 -15.47 8.84 27.58
CA GLU A 189 -16.20 8.08 26.54
C GLU A 189 -15.57 8.56 25.20
N LEU A 190 -15.20 7.76 24.20
CA LEU A 190 -16.01 6.96 23.25
C LEU A 190 -17.28 7.68 22.76
N ASN A 191 -17.17 8.39 21.63
CA ASN A 191 -17.45 7.87 20.29
C ASN A 191 -18.92 8.10 19.90
N ASN A 192 -19.13 9.10 19.05
CA ASN A 192 -20.32 9.23 18.22
C ASN A 192 -19.84 9.81 16.89
N ASP A 193 -20.27 9.22 15.78
CA ASP A 193 -20.60 9.94 14.55
C ASP A 193 -21.25 8.97 13.55
N HIS A 194 -22.44 9.37 13.11
CA HIS A 194 -23.21 8.84 11.98
C HIS A 194 -22.85 9.63 10.72
#